data_AF-D9PNA6-F1
#
_entry.id   AF-D9PNA6-F1
#
_cell.length_a   1.000
_cell.length_b   1.000
_cell.length_c   1.000
_cell.angle_alpha   90.00
_cell.angle_beta   90.00
_cell.angle_gamma   90.00
#
_symmetry.space_group_name_H-M   'P 1'
#
loop_
_entity.id
_entity.type
_entity.pdbx_description
1 polymer ?
#
loop_
_entity_poly.entity_id
_entity_poly.type
_entity_poly.pdbx_seq_one_letter_code
_entity_poly.pdbx_strand_id
1 'polypeptide(L)'
;LSAEEVRYLRKELGLSQKVLAQSLGIAESTVRGWEVGKTTISGPADRLLRVLYKEYADPDSLARELVDQLSRLDSQVQRSRRQLKFEVSGNAWVRQKIG
;
A
#
# COMPACT_ATOMS: atom_id res chain seq x y z
N LEU A 1 13.89 -9.91 -4.11
CA LEU A 1 12.55 -10.32 -3.68
C LEU A 1 11.78 -10.71 -4.93
N SER A 2 11.07 -11.83 -4.92
CA SER A 2 10.13 -12.21 -5.97
C SER A 2 8.90 -11.29 -5.97
N ALA A 3 8.09 -11.34 -7.03
CA ALA A 3 6.83 -10.59 -7.10
C ALA A 3 5.89 -10.92 -5.93
N GLU A 4 5.82 -12.20 -5.55
CA GLU A 4 5.01 -12.68 -4.44
C GLU A 4 5.56 -12.19 -3.10
N GLU A 5 6.87 -12.24 -2.89
CA GLU A 5 7.50 -11.74 -1.67
C GLU A 5 7.29 -10.23 -1.50
N VAL A 6 7.42 -9.43 -2.56
CA VAL A 6 7.13 -7.98 -2.49
C VAL A 6 5.68 -7.73 -2.09
N ARG A 7 4.74 -8.45 -2.71
CA ARG A 7 3.30 -8.34 -2.38
C ARG A 7 3.03 -8.76 -0.94
N TYR A 8 3.64 -9.85 -0.49
CA TYR A 8 3.53 -10.38 0.86
C TYR A 8 4.00 -9.35 1.88
N LEU A 9 5.26 -8.87 1.77
CA LEU A 9 5.82 -7.88 2.70
C LEU A 9 4.99 -6.60 2.74
N ARG A 10 4.51 -6.10 1.59
CA ARG A 10 3.62 -4.94 1.58
C ARG A 10 2.33 -5.18 2.37
N LYS A 11 1.73 -6.36 2.21
CA LYS A 11 0.47 -6.71 2.89
C LYS A 11 0.67 -6.87 4.38
N GLU A 12 1.78 -7.44 4.82
CA GLU A 12 2.13 -7.54 6.24
C GLU A 12 2.29 -6.15 6.88
N LEU A 13 2.87 -5.19 6.15
CA LEU A 13 2.95 -3.79 6.60
C LEU A 13 1.58 -3.06 6.57
N GLY A 14 0.52 -3.69 6.06
CA GLY A 14 -0.81 -3.08 5.94
C GLY A 14 -0.92 -1.96 4.90
N LEU A 15 0.07 -1.80 4.01
CA LEU A 15 0.14 -0.68 3.08
C LEU A 15 -0.50 -0.99 1.72
N SER A 16 -1.10 0.02 1.09
CA SER A 16 -1.46 -0.02 -0.33
C SER A 16 -0.22 0.12 -1.21
N GLN A 17 -0.35 -0.26 -2.49
CA GLN A 17 0.73 -0.07 -3.47
C GLN A 17 1.18 1.39 -3.56
N LYS A 18 0.22 2.33 -3.43
CA LYS A 18 0.49 3.77 -3.43
C LYS A 18 1.34 4.18 -2.24
N VAL A 19 0.97 3.78 -1.03
CA VAL A 19 1.69 4.19 0.18
C VAL A 19 3.07 3.55 0.23
N LEU A 20 3.22 2.28 -0.13
CA LEU A 20 4.54 1.66 -0.25
C LEU A 20 5.42 2.41 -1.25
N ALA A 21 4.87 2.77 -2.42
CA ALA A 21 5.62 3.52 -3.42
C ALA A 21 6.08 4.88 -2.90
N GLN A 22 5.21 5.59 -2.18
CA GLN A 22 5.54 6.87 -1.55
C GLN A 22 6.62 6.72 -0.47
N SER A 23 6.54 5.69 0.37
CA SER A 23 7.56 5.38 1.38
C SER A 23 8.94 5.06 0.76
N LEU A 24 8.95 4.50 -0.46
CA LEU A 24 10.17 4.19 -1.21
C LEU A 24 10.61 5.30 -2.18
N GLY A 25 9.86 6.40 -2.29
CA GLY A 25 10.18 7.52 -3.20
C GLY A 25 10.04 7.17 -4.69
N ILE A 26 9.13 6.27 -5.06
CA ILE A 26 8.94 5.78 -6.44
C ILE A 26 7.48 5.92 -6.90
N ALA A 27 7.24 5.69 -8.20
CA ALA A 27 5.89 5.66 -8.75
C ALA A 27 5.11 4.42 -8.31
N GLU A 28 3.78 4.56 -8.10
CA GLU A 28 2.89 3.45 -7.78
C GLU A 28 2.90 2.35 -8.86
N SER A 29 3.00 2.74 -10.13
CA SER A 29 3.10 1.82 -11.27
C SER A 29 4.32 0.91 -11.18
N THR A 30 5.41 1.37 -10.57
CA THR A 30 6.62 0.58 -10.35
C THR A 30 6.36 -0.56 -9.35
N VAL A 31 5.74 -0.26 -8.20
CA VAL A 31 5.34 -1.29 -7.21
C VAL A 31 4.34 -2.26 -7.83
N ARG A 32 3.35 -1.76 -8.57
CA ARG A 32 2.39 -2.61 -9.28
C ARG A 32 3.09 -3.55 -10.27
N GLY A 33 4.09 -3.04 -11.00
CA GLY A 33 4.92 -3.83 -11.92
C GLY A 33 5.69 -4.94 -11.22
N TRP A 34 6.27 -4.66 -10.06
CA TRP A 34 6.95 -5.66 -9.23
C TRP A 34 6.02 -6.78 -8.79
N GLU A 35 4.84 -6.43 -8.26
CA GLU A 35 3.90 -7.41 -7.69
C GLU A 35 3.21 -8.31 -8.72
N VAL A 36 3.27 -7.97 -10.01
CA VAL A 36 2.75 -8.82 -11.10
C VAL A 36 3.87 -9.46 -11.93
N GLY A 37 5.13 -9.30 -11.51
CA GLY A 37 6.28 -9.85 -12.21
C GLY A 37 6.63 -9.17 -13.54
N LYS A 38 6.04 -7.99 -13.84
CA LYS A 38 6.34 -7.23 -15.06
C LYS A 38 7.75 -6.62 -15.02
N THR A 39 8.19 -6.22 -13.83
CA THR A 39 9.53 -5.68 -13.59
C THR A 39 10.10 -6.27 -12.31
N THR A 40 11.42 -6.27 -12.17
CA THR A 40 12.10 -6.69 -10.94
C THR A 40 12.29 -5.50 -10.01
N ILE A 41 12.27 -5.75 -8.71
CA ILE A 41 12.61 -4.75 -7.71
C ILE A 41 14.08 -4.36 -7.83
N SER A 42 14.38 -3.05 -7.74
CA SER A 42 15.76 -2.58 -7.79
C SER A 42 16.50 -2.94 -6.50
N GLY A 43 17.81 -3.15 -6.59
CA GLY A 43 18.63 -3.52 -5.43
C GLY A 43 18.53 -2.57 -4.22
N PRO A 44 18.45 -1.23 -4.40
CA PRO A 44 18.20 -0.31 -3.30
C PRO A 44 16.80 -0.44 -2.68
N ALA A 45 15.76 -0.56 -3.51
CA ALA A 45 14.38 -0.70 -3.02
C ALA A 45 14.17 -2.04 -2.30
N ASP A 46 14.79 -3.12 -2.77
CA ASP A 46 14.79 -4.42 -2.13
C ASP A 46 15.36 -4.34 -0.71
N ARG A 47 16.56 -3.75 -0.59
CA ARG A 47 17.23 -3.55 0.71
C ARG A 47 16.38 -2.70 1.66
N LEU A 48 15.82 -1.59 1.17
CA LEU A 48 15.01 -0.71 1.99
C LEU A 48 13.71 -1.39 2.47
N LEU A 49 13.02 -2.14 1.59
CA LEU A 49 11.83 -2.89 1.97
C LEU A 49 12.14 -3.96 3.03
N ARG A 50 13.29 -4.64 2.92
CA ARG A 50 13.73 -5.61 3.94
C ARG A 50 14.04 -4.95 5.28
N VAL A 51 14.72 -3.80 5.28
CA VAL A 51 15.00 -3.04 6.50
C VAL A 51 13.69 -2.58 7.14
N LEU A 52 12.78 -1.97 6.37
CA LEU A 52 11.49 -1.53 6.87
C LEU A 52 10.68 -2.67 7.48
N TYR A 53 10.64 -3.83 6.82
CA TYR A 53 9.93 -5.00 7.35
C TYR A 53 10.59 -5.55 8.62
N LYS A 54 11.93 -5.62 8.66
CA LYS A 54 12.65 -6.06 9.85
C LYS A 54 12.38 -5.15 11.04
N GLU A 55 12.43 -3.83 10.84
CA GLU A 55 12.10 -2.86 11.88
C GLU A 55 10.64 -2.96 12.31
N TYR A 56 9.70 -3.16 11.37
CA TYR A 56 8.29 -3.38 11.70
C TYR A 56 8.05 -4.65 12.54
N ALA A 57 8.82 -5.71 12.27
CA ALA A 57 8.71 -6.98 12.99
C ALA A 57 9.24 -6.91 14.43
N ASP A 58 10.05 -5.90 14.75
CA ASP A 58 10.49 -5.62 16.12
C ASP A 58 9.40 -4.84 16.87
N PRO A 59 8.77 -5.42 17.92
CA PRO A 59 7.72 -4.76 18.69
C PRO A 59 8.14 -3.45 19.33
N ASP A 60 9.43 -3.31 19.64
CA ASP A 60 9.99 -2.16 20.36
C ASP A 60 10.55 -1.08 19.40
N SER A 61 10.52 -1.33 18.08
CA SER A 61 10.99 -0.35 17.10
C SER A 61 9.99 0.79 16.92
N LEU A 62 10.50 2.03 16.93
CA LEU A 62 9.76 3.23 16.55
C LEU A 62 9.13 3.13 15.15
N ALA A 63 9.76 2.38 14.25
CA ALA A 63 9.24 2.20 12.89
C ALA A 63 7.88 1.47 12.91
N ARG A 64 7.65 0.58 13.88
CA ARG A 64 6.40 -0.17 14.00
C ARG A 64 5.22 0.76 14.21
N GLU A 65 5.34 1.70 15.15
CA GLU A 65 4.29 2.70 15.41
C GLU A 65 4.03 3.55 14.16
N LEU A 66 5.08 4.01 13.49
CA LEU A 66 4.94 4.82 12.27
C LEU A 66 4.25 4.05 11.13
N VAL A 67 4.61 2.79 10.92
CA VAL A 67 3.97 1.94 9.89
C VAL A 67 2.50 1.69 10.23
N ASP A 68 2.17 1.42 11.51
CA ASP A 68 0.79 1.24 11.95
C ASP A 68 -0.05 2.53 11.74
N GLN A 69 0.53 3.70 12.03
CA GLN A 69 -0.11 4.98 11.74
C GLN A 69 -0.32 5.19 10.22
N LEU A 70 0.68 4.90 9.39
CA LEU A 70 0.56 4.96 7.93
C LEU A 70 -0.52 4.01 7.40
N SER A 71 -0.54 2.77 7.88
CA SER A 71 -1.53 1.75 7.53
C SER A 71 -2.95 2.19 7.90
N ARG A 72 -3.13 2.78 9.09
CA ARG A 72 -4.41 3.34 9.54
C ARG A 72 -4.89 4.48 8.64
N LEU A 73 -4.01 5.44 8.33
CA LEU A 73 -4.32 6.58 7.46
C LEU A 73 -4.64 6.13 6.04
N ASP A 74 -3.86 5.20 5.48
CA ASP A 74 -4.12 4.62 4.16
C ASP A 74 -5.49 3.94 4.14
N SER A 75 -5.77 3.09 5.12
CA SER A 75 -7.05 2.42 5.26
C SER A 75 -8.23 3.39 5.38
N GLN A 76 -8.05 4.55 6.02
CA GLN A 76 -9.06 5.61 6.10
C GLN A 76 -9.27 6.26 4.73
N VAL A 77 -8.18 6.66 4.05
CA VAL A 77 -8.24 7.26 2.70
C VAL A 77 -8.91 6.33 1.70
N GLN A 78 -8.57 5.03 1.71
CA GLN A 78 -9.18 4.05 0.82
C GLN A 78 -10.68 3.87 1.13
N ARG A 79 -11.08 3.89 2.42
CA ARG A 79 -12.49 3.84 2.82
C ARG A 79 -13.26 5.06 2.34
N SER A 80 -12.75 6.27 2.58
CA SER A 80 -13.39 7.52 2.12
C SER A 80 -13.53 7.55 0.59
N ARG A 81 -12.50 7.12 -0.15
CA ARG A 81 -12.56 7.01 -1.62
C ARG A 81 -13.61 6.02 -2.09
N ARG A 82 -13.79 4.87 -1.41
CA ARG A 82 -14.84 3.90 -1.74
C ARG A 82 -16.24 4.46 -1.46
N GLN A 83 -16.40 5.26 -0.41
CA GLN A 83 -17.66 5.93 -0.09
C GLN A 83 -17.98 7.05 -1.10
N LEU A 84 -17.00 7.86 -1.49
CA LEU A 84 -17.15 8.92 -2.51
C LEU A 84 -17.39 8.41 -3.94
N LYS A 85 -17.16 7.11 -4.20
CA LYS A 85 -17.60 6.50 -5.47
C LYS A 85 -19.13 6.34 -5.53
N PHE A 86 -19.82 6.53 -4.42
CA PHE A 86 -21.25 6.78 -4.40
C PHE A 86 -21.45 8.30 -4.44
N GLU A 87 -21.98 8.77 -5.59
CA GLU A 87 -22.65 10.06 -5.92
C GLU A 87 -21.96 11.30 -6.51
N VAL A 88 -22.62 12.08 -7.39
CA VAL A 88 -24.07 12.40 -7.60
C VAL A 88 -24.56 12.11 -9.04
N SER A 89 -25.82 11.68 -9.20
CA SER A 89 -26.54 11.71 -10.50
C SER A 89 -27.86 12.48 -10.35
N GLY A 90 -27.88 13.75 -10.79
CA GLY A 90 -29.06 14.62 -10.65
C GLY A 90 -29.42 14.94 -9.18
N ASN A 91 -30.71 14.81 -8.82
CA ASN A 91 -31.24 15.12 -7.48
C ASN A 91 -31.37 13.90 -6.53
N ALA A 92 -30.75 12.75 -6.81
CA ALA A 92 -30.95 11.54 -6.01
C ALA A 92 -29.68 10.73 -5.71
N TRP A 93 -29.63 10.20 -4.48
CA TRP A 93 -28.54 9.40 -3.95
C TRP A 93 -28.64 7.92 -4.39
N VAL A 94 -27.92 7.49 -5.45
CA VAL A 94 -28.04 6.12 -6.04
C VAL A 94 -26.77 5.27 -5.86
N ARG A 95 -26.97 4.09 -5.24
CA ARG A 95 -25.93 3.08 -4.99
C ARG A 95 -25.62 2.30 -6.28
N GLN A 96 -24.41 2.42 -6.83
CA GLN A 96 -24.00 1.60 -7.98
C GLN A 96 -23.74 0.14 -7.52
N LYS A 97 -24.59 -0.80 -7.94
CA LYS A 97 -24.33 -2.24 -7.77
C LYS A 97 -23.15 -2.62 -8.69
N ILE A 98 -22.04 -3.06 -8.11
CA ILE A 98 -20.96 -3.69 -8.87
C ILE A 98 -21.24 -5.20 -8.82
N GLY A 99 -21.46 -5.79 -10.00
CA GLY A 99 -21.54 -7.24 -10.21
C GLY A 99 -20.17 -7.90 -10.20
#